data_AF-A0A7Y8RXL0-F1
#
_entry.id   AF-A0A7Y8RXL0-F1
#
_cell.length_a   1.000
_cell.length_b   1.000
_cell.length_c   1.000
_cell.angle_alpha   90.00
_cell.angle_beta   90.00
_cell.angle_gamma   90.00
#
_symmetry.space_group_name_H-M   'P 1'
#
loop_
_entity.id
_entity.type
_entity.pdbx_description
1 polymer ?
#
loop_
_entity_poly.entity_id
_entity_poly.type
_entity_poly.pdbx_seq_one_letter_code
_entity_poly.pdbx_strand_id
1 'polypeptide(L)'
;MGLNQENQIDLLKDILSDHQTDCSGTVAECEQVERIIKSLMANTNLDVNLKGVLEDIYLYSQRGRASSSINDHILAHQDRLTQWVEEIDSFS
;
A
#
# COMPACT_ATOMS: atom_id res chain seq x y z
N MET A 1 -13.64 -9.65 14.70
CA MET A 1 -13.89 -8.22 14.41
C MET A 1 -13.15 -7.93 13.14
N GLY A 2 -13.86 -7.72 12.02
CA GLY A 2 -13.24 -7.35 10.76
C GLY A 2 -12.87 -5.87 10.80
N LEU A 3 -11.75 -5.50 10.19
CA LEU A 3 -11.49 -4.11 9.86
C LEU A 3 -12.57 -3.68 8.86
N ASN A 4 -13.28 -2.58 9.13
CA ASN A 4 -14.13 -1.96 8.12
C ASN A 4 -13.26 -1.33 7.03
N GLN A 5 -13.81 -1.09 5.84
CA GLN A 5 -13.07 -0.59 4.68
C GLN A 5 -12.25 0.69 4.98
N GLU A 6 -12.82 1.63 5.71
CA GLU A 6 -12.14 2.87 6.16
C GLU A 6 -10.87 2.56 6.96
N ASN A 7 -10.98 1.75 8.02
CA ASN A 7 -9.83 1.32 8.81
C ASN A 7 -8.76 0.57 7.98
N GLN A 8 -9.16 -0.12 6.90
CA GLN A 8 -8.22 -0.80 6.00
C GLN A 8 -7.47 0.21 5.11
N ILE A 9 -8.15 1.25 4.65
CA ILE A 9 -7.56 2.34 3.88
C ILE A 9 -6.60 3.15 4.75
N ASP A 10 -6.99 3.48 5.99
CA ASP A 10 -6.13 4.19 6.94
C ASP A 10 -4.87 3.40 7.25
N LEU A 11 -5.02 2.11 7.57
CA LEU A 11 -3.87 1.23 7.84
C LEU A 11 -2.96 1.07 6.62
N LEU A 12 -3.52 1.03 5.40
CA LEU A 12 -2.73 1.01 4.19
C LEU A 12 -1.92 2.31 4.05
N LYS A 13 -2.57 3.45 4.25
CA LYS A 13 -1.96 4.77 4.18
C LYS A 13 -0.82 4.92 5.19
N ASP A 14 -1.03 4.49 6.43
CA ASP A 14 -0.03 4.56 7.49
C ASP A 14 1.24 3.82 7.08
N ILE A 15 1.13 2.56 6.62
CA ILE A 15 2.29 1.77 6.20
C ILE A 15 3.03 2.42 5.02
N LEU A 16 2.30 2.94 4.03
CA LEU A 16 2.91 3.60 2.88
C LEU A 16 3.57 4.93 3.27
N SER A 17 2.99 5.66 4.22
CA SER A 17 3.56 6.91 4.76
C SER A 17 4.82 6.65 5.57
N ASP A 18 4.88 5.53 6.30
CA ASP A 18 6.10 5.07 6.98
C ASP A 18 7.19 4.74 5.96
N HIS A 19 6.87 3.99 4.89
CA HIS A 19 7.83 3.69 3.81
C HIS A 19 8.35 4.96 3.14
N GLN A 20 7.46 5.93 2.89
CA GLN A 20 7.81 7.23 2.33
C GLN A 20 8.74 8.01 3.27
N THR A 21 8.33 8.22 4.52
CA THR A 21 8.99 9.12 5.48
C THR A 21 10.31 8.54 5.97
N ASP A 22 10.31 7.27 6.36
CA ASP A 22 11.48 6.63 6.97
C ASP A 22 12.42 6.04 5.91
N CYS A 23 12.00 6.01 4.63
CA CYS A 23 12.72 5.39 3.51
C CYS A 23 13.14 3.93 3.81
N SER A 24 12.41 3.26 4.69
CA SER A 24 12.72 1.94 5.20
C SER A 24 11.45 1.18 5.53
N GLY A 25 11.56 -0.13 5.65
CA GLY A 25 10.41 -0.98 5.93
C GLY A 25 10.80 -2.45 6.02
N THR A 26 9.80 -3.31 6.08
CA THR A 26 9.99 -4.74 6.28
C THR A 26 9.20 -5.58 5.30
N VAL A 27 9.66 -6.82 5.08
CA VAL A 27 8.90 -7.82 4.29
C VAL A 27 7.52 -8.08 4.91
N ALA A 28 7.41 -8.00 6.24
CA ALA A 28 6.17 -8.19 6.96
C ALA A 28 5.15 -7.07 6.65
N GLU A 29 5.59 -5.82 6.53
CA GLU A 29 4.74 -4.71 6.09
C GLU A 29 4.26 -4.90 4.65
N CYS A 30 5.12 -5.34 3.73
CA CYS A 30 4.68 -5.65 2.37
C CYS A 30 3.65 -6.79 2.34
N GLU A 31 3.80 -7.81 3.19
CA GLU A 31 2.80 -8.87 3.36
C GLU A 31 1.48 -8.33 3.93
N GLN A 32 1.55 -7.38 4.86
CA GLN A 32 0.38 -6.73 5.43
C GLN A 32 -0.36 -5.90 4.38
N VAL A 33 0.36 -5.10 3.60
CA VAL A 33 -0.17 -4.36 2.45
C VAL A 33 -0.87 -5.29 1.46
N GLU A 34 -0.25 -6.43 1.12
CA GLU A 34 -0.84 -7.43 0.23
C GLU A 34 -2.19 -7.96 0.76
N ARG A 35 -2.27 -8.26 2.06
CA ARG A 35 -3.49 -8.76 2.70
C ARG A 35 -4.59 -7.70 2.72
N ILE A 36 -4.22 -6.45 3.01
CA ILE A 36 -5.16 -5.32 3.03
C ILE A 36 -5.76 -5.12 1.64
N ILE A 37 -4.92 -5.03 0.61
CA ILE A 37 -5.38 -4.82 -0.77
C ILE A 37 -6.28 -5.97 -1.24
N LYS A 38 -5.90 -7.23 -0.98
CA LYS A 38 -6.75 -8.38 -1.31
C LYS A 38 -8.12 -8.29 -0.63
N SER A 39 -8.16 -7.85 0.63
CA SER A 39 -9.42 -7.66 1.34
C SER A 39 -10.24 -6.50 0.78
N LEU A 40 -9.59 -5.38 0.42
CA LEU A 40 -10.25 -4.24 -0.20
C LEU A 40 -10.84 -4.64 -1.55
N MET A 41 -10.04 -5.24 -2.43
CA MET A 41 -10.43 -5.66 -3.78
C MET A 41 -11.54 -6.71 -3.81
N ALA A 42 -11.75 -7.45 -2.72
CA ALA A 42 -12.89 -8.37 -2.57
C ALA A 42 -14.24 -7.62 -2.43
N ASN A 43 -14.22 -6.33 -2.07
CA ASN A 43 -15.41 -5.48 -2.02
C ASN A 43 -15.76 -4.95 -3.42
N THR A 44 -16.94 -5.32 -3.92
CA THR A 44 -17.36 -5.04 -5.31
C THR A 44 -17.68 -3.57 -5.61
N ASN A 45 -17.90 -2.74 -4.58
CA ASN A 45 -18.32 -1.33 -4.71
C ASN A 45 -17.15 -0.33 -4.67
N LEU A 46 -15.91 -0.77 -4.86
CA LEU A 46 -14.75 0.12 -4.93
C LEU A 46 -14.77 0.97 -6.21
N ASP A 47 -14.41 2.25 -6.05
CA ASP A 47 -14.18 3.18 -7.16
C ASP A 47 -13.11 2.65 -8.13
N VAL A 48 -13.28 2.91 -9.42
CA VAL A 48 -12.40 2.38 -10.47
C VAL A 48 -10.99 2.98 -10.37
N ASN A 49 -10.87 4.25 -9.99
CA ASN A 49 -9.56 4.88 -9.83
C ASN A 49 -8.84 4.29 -8.62
N LEU A 50 -9.55 4.11 -7.50
CA LEU A 50 -9.01 3.45 -6.32
C LEU A 50 -8.54 2.02 -6.62
N LYS A 51 -9.28 1.25 -7.43
CA LYS A 51 -8.83 -0.09 -7.88
C LYS A 51 -7.49 -0.04 -8.61
N GLY A 52 -7.30 0.92 -9.52
CA GLY A 52 -6.03 1.09 -10.24
C GLY A 52 -4.86 1.34 -9.29
N VAL A 53 -5.05 2.25 -8.32
CA VAL A 53 -4.04 2.57 -7.29
C VAL A 53 -3.73 1.34 -6.44
N LEU A 54 -4.75 0.60 -5.99
CA LEU A 54 -4.58 -0.63 -5.20
C LEU A 54 -3.83 -1.72 -5.98
N GLU A 55 -4.07 -1.89 -7.28
CA GLU A 55 -3.33 -2.84 -8.12
C GLU A 55 -1.85 -2.48 -8.24
N ASP A 56 -1.52 -1.20 -8.40
CA ASP A 56 -0.14 -0.72 -8.45
C ASP A 56 0.60 -0.96 -7.12
N ILE A 57 -0.04 -0.62 -6.00
CA ILE A 57 0.54 -0.85 -4.66
C ILE A 57 0.69 -2.36 -4.38
N TYR A 58 -0.22 -3.18 -4.89
CA TYR A 58 -0.13 -4.64 -4.78
C TYR A 58 1.09 -5.21 -5.52
N LEU A 59 1.40 -4.66 -6.69
CA LEU A 59 2.61 -5.04 -7.44
C LEU A 59 3.87 -4.55 -6.74
N TYR A 60 3.85 -3.35 -6.18
CA TYR A 60 4.92 -2.82 -5.34
C TYR A 60 5.20 -3.75 -4.16
N SER A 61 4.17 -4.12 -3.39
CA SER A 61 4.36 -4.98 -2.21
C SER A 61 4.90 -6.36 -2.58
N GLN A 62 4.42 -6.98 -3.67
CA GLN A 62 4.99 -8.25 -4.16
C GLN A 62 6.48 -8.12 -4.53
N ARG A 63 6.85 -7.05 -5.22
CA ARG A 63 8.24 -6.80 -5.61
C ARG A 63 9.12 -6.51 -4.41
N GLY A 64 8.62 -5.76 -3.43
CA GLY A 64 9.28 -5.49 -2.16
C GLY A 64 9.58 -6.78 -1.39
N ARG A 65 8.62 -7.69 -1.30
CA ARG A 65 8.81 -9.02 -0.66
C ARG A 65 9.87 -9.87 -1.35
N ALA A 66 9.93 -9.81 -2.69
CA ALA A 66 10.90 -10.55 -3.49
C ALA A 66 12.26 -9.83 -3.61
N SER A 67 12.36 -8.58 -3.15
CA SER A 67 13.58 -7.79 -3.24
C SER A 67 14.66 -8.34 -2.31
N SER A 68 15.91 -8.29 -2.76
CA SER A 68 17.07 -8.61 -1.92
C SER A 68 17.30 -7.56 -0.83
N SER A 69 16.78 -6.34 -1.03
CA SER A 69 16.85 -5.22 -0.08
C SER A 69 15.55 -4.43 -0.16
N ILE A 70 14.77 -4.45 0.93
CA ILE A 70 13.50 -3.73 0.99
C ILE A 70 13.71 -2.22 1.04
N ASN A 71 14.76 -1.76 1.73
CA ASN A 71 15.07 -0.33 1.83
C ASN A 71 15.46 0.24 0.46
N ASP A 72 16.27 -0.47 -0.34
CA ASP A 72 16.60 -0.03 -1.70
C ASP A 72 15.37 -0.02 -2.61
N HIS A 73 14.46 -0.98 -2.41
CA HIS A 73 13.20 -1.01 -3.12
C HIS A 73 12.32 0.20 -2.77
N ILE A 74 12.18 0.53 -1.49
CA ILE A 74 11.45 1.70 -1.00
C ILE A 74 12.06 3.00 -1.54
N LEU A 75 13.38 3.16 -1.44
CA LEU A 75 14.11 4.32 -1.96
C LEU A 75 13.89 4.51 -3.46
N ALA A 76 13.89 3.42 -4.24
CA ALA A 76 13.65 3.48 -5.68
C ALA A 76 12.21 3.83 -6.07
N HIS A 77 11.26 3.80 -5.12
CA HIS A 77 9.83 4.04 -5.37
C HIS A 77 9.28 5.26 -4.61
N GLN A 78 10.13 6.14 -4.09
CA GLN A 78 9.73 7.32 -3.31
C GLN A 78 8.71 8.22 -4.03
N ASP A 79 8.90 8.47 -5.33
CA ASP A 79 7.94 9.26 -6.12
C ASP A 79 6.56 8.59 -6.19
N ARG A 80 6.53 7.25 -6.30
CA ARG A 80 5.30 6.47 -6.33
C ARG A 80 4.63 6.42 -4.97
N LEU A 81 5.40 6.21 -3.90
CA LEU A 81 4.89 6.24 -2.52
C LEU A 81 4.23 7.59 -2.21
N THR A 82 4.87 8.69 -2.61
CA THR A 82 4.31 10.03 -2.46
C THR A 82 2.98 10.18 -3.20
N GLN A 83 2.94 9.78 -4.47
CA GLN A 83 1.70 9.82 -5.25
C GLN A 83 0.59 8.97 -4.61
N TRP A 84 0.89 7.74 -4.20
CA TRP A 84 -0.10 6.83 -3.64
C TRP A 84 -0.65 7.30 -2.29
N VAL A 85 0.20 7.88 -1.43
CA VAL A 85 -0.25 8.46 -0.16
C VAL A 85 -1.24 9.61 -0.41
N GLU A 86 -0.95 10.49 -1.36
CA GLU A 86 -1.84 11.60 -1.74
C GLU A 86 -3.15 11.09 -2.37
N GLU A 87 -3.07 10.11 -3.26
CA GLU A 87 -4.25 9.51 -3.90
C GLU A 87 -5.13 8.82 -2.87
N ILE A 88 -4.56 8.02 -1.96
CA ILE A 88 -5.31 7.33 -0.90
C ILE A 88 -5.94 8.32 0.07
N ASP A 89 -5.24 9.39 0.44
CA ASP A 89 -5.78 10.44 1.32
C ASP A 89 -7.06 11.07 0.74
N SER A 90 -7.17 11.16 -0.59
CA SER A 90 -8.38 11.69 -1.24
C SER A 90 -9.61 10.77 -1.16
N PHE A 91 -9.43 9.51 -0.75
CA PHE A 91 -10.49 8.51 -0.61
C PHE A 91 -10.85 8.17 0.85
N SER A 92 -10.09 8.71 1.83
CA SER A 92 -10.36 8.63 3.27
C SER A 92 -11.35 9.73 3.67
#